data_AF-A0A6F8YCI7-F1
#
_entry.id   AF-A0A6F8YCI7-F1
#
_cell.length_a   1.000
_cell.length_b   1.000
_cell.length_c   1.000
_cell.angle_alpha   90.00
_cell.angle_beta   90.00
_cell.angle_gamma   90.00
#
_symmetry.space_group_name_H-M   'P 1'
#
loop_
_entity.id
_entity.type
_entity.pdbx_description
1 polymer ?
#
loop_
_entity_poly.entity_id
_entity_poly.type
_entity_poly.pdbx_seq_one_letter_code
_entity_poly.pdbx_strand_id
1 'polypeptide(L)'
;MSEPIDIELLGRLVRAERLKRGRLSLRAAAEQAEVPFNTLARVEKGDLPDLANFRRIVHWLGLPPERFFQPPRMRTETTPEVIAHHLARDPHLTDAAAEKIAGLVRELYTSLASSDRPVRVHLRAAATFRPVASRKLSSLLEQMRQKLEAMPGTER
;
A
#
# COMPACT_ATOMS: atom_id res chain seq x y z
N MET A 1 9.31 3.23 10.70
CA MET A 1 8.05 2.69 11.24
C MET A 1 6.93 3.30 10.42
N SER A 2 6.14 2.50 9.71
CA SER A 2 5.05 3.03 8.87
C SER A 2 3.99 3.62 9.79
N GLU A 3 3.81 4.94 9.74
CA GLU A 3 2.73 5.59 10.47
C GLU A 3 1.38 5.00 10.03
N PRO A 4 0.54 4.54 10.98
CA PRO A 4 -0.71 3.84 10.66
C PRO A 4 -1.77 4.75 10.03
N ILE A 5 -1.53 6.06 9.99
CA ILE A 5 -2.47 7.10 9.57
C ILE A 5 -1.87 7.89 8.40
N ASP A 6 -2.65 8.08 7.34
CA ASP A 6 -2.32 8.93 6.20
C ASP A 6 -2.57 10.41 6.56
N ILE A 7 -1.56 11.03 7.19
CA ILE A 7 -1.61 12.41 7.68
C ILE A 7 -1.63 13.42 6.52
N GLU A 8 -0.96 13.10 5.41
CA GLU A 8 -0.97 13.94 4.21
C GLU A 8 -2.38 14.02 3.60
N LEU A 9 -3.12 12.91 3.58
CA LEU A 9 -4.53 12.89 3.21
C LEU A 9 -5.37 13.74 4.15
N LEU A 10 -5.15 13.64 5.47
CA LEU A 10 -5.86 14.45 6.47
C LEU A 10 -5.67 15.94 6.23
N GLY A 11 -4.42 16.41 6.09
CA GLY A 11 -4.12 17.82 5.84
C GLY A 11 -4.73 18.35 4.54
N ARG A 12 -4.68 17.55 3.46
CA ARG A 12 -5.32 17.90 2.18
C ARG A 12 -6.84 18.03 2.29
N LEU A 13 -7.49 17.11 3.01
CA LEU A 13 -8.95 17.14 3.19
C LEU A 13 -9.40 18.30 4.08
N VAL A 14 -8.64 18.65 5.12
CA VAL A 14 -8.87 19.86 5.92
C VAL A 14 -8.83 21.10 5.03
N ARG A 15 -7.80 21.25 4.18
CA ARG A 15 -7.69 22.38 3.26
C ARG A 15 -8.84 22.41 2.25
N ALA A 16 -9.21 21.27 1.69
CA ALA A 16 -10.31 21.17 0.73
C ALA A 16 -11.66 21.56 1.36
N GLU A 17 -11.95 21.06 2.56
CA GLU A 17 -13.20 21.36 3.26
C GLU A 17 -13.29 22.84 3.66
N ARG A 18 -12.18 23.44 4.10
CA ARG A 18 -12.10 24.90 4.34
C ARG A 18 -12.45 25.72 3.11
N LEU A 19 -11.95 25.34 1.94
CA LEU A 19 -12.24 26.02 0.69
C LEU A 19 -13.71 25.84 0.29
N LYS A 20 -14.25 24.64 0.47
CA LYS A 20 -15.65 24.29 0.18
C LYS A 20 -16.65 25.09 1.02
N ARG A 21 -16.36 25.31 2.31
CA ARG A 21 -17.22 26.06 3.24
C ARG A 21 -17.08 27.59 3.15
N GLY A 22 -16.75 28.11 1.97
CA GLY A 22 -16.63 29.56 1.74
C GLY A 22 -15.26 30.15 2.10
N ARG A 23 -14.17 29.37 1.89
CA ARG A 23 -12.78 29.81 2.15
C ARG A 23 -12.53 30.23 3.59
N LEU A 24 -12.92 29.38 4.53
CA LEU A 24 -12.69 29.62 5.95
C LEU A 24 -11.21 29.86 6.23
N SER A 25 -10.93 30.85 7.09
CA SER A 25 -9.59 31.02 7.66
C SER A 25 -9.25 29.80 8.52
N LEU A 26 -7.96 29.56 8.73
CA LEU A 26 -7.52 28.42 9.54
C LEU A 26 -8.02 28.54 10.99
N ARG A 27 -8.14 29.76 11.51
CA ARG A 27 -8.68 30.03 12.84
C ARG A 27 -10.17 29.70 12.92
N ALA A 28 -10.96 30.14 11.94
CA ALA A 28 -12.38 29.81 11.89
C ALA A 28 -12.62 28.29 11.74
N ALA A 29 -11.79 27.60 10.97
CA ALA A 29 -11.87 26.16 10.82
C ALA A 29 -11.51 25.41 12.12
N ALA A 30 -10.50 25.89 12.85
CA ALA A 30 -10.10 25.33 14.14
C ALA A 30 -11.20 25.50 15.20
N GLU A 31 -11.86 26.66 15.22
CA GLU A 31 -13.03 26.91 16.09
C GLU A 31 -14.18 25.97 15.75
N GLN A 32 -14.53 25.82 14.46
CA GLN A 32 -15.61 24.91 14.05
C GLN A 32 -15.30 23.43 14.31
N ALA A 33 -14.03 23.04 14.21
CA ALA A 33 -13.59 21.69 14.50
C ALA A 33 -13.30 21.46 15.99
N GLU A 34 -13.50 22.46 16.85
CA GLU A 34 -13.22 22.41 18.29
C GLU A 34 -11.78 21.93 18.62
N VAL A 35 -10.80 22.36 17.83
CA VAL A 35 -9.38 22.04 18.05
C VAL A 35 -8.53 23.30 18.22
N PRO A 36 -7.40 23.24 18.93
CA PRO A 36 -6.48 24.36 19.01
C PRO A 36 -5.98 24.77 17.62
N PHE A 37 -5.89 26.08 17.37
CA PHE A 37 -5.37 26.63 16.11
C PHE A 37 -4.01 26.05 15.73
N ASN A 38 -3.10 25.96 16.69
CA ASN A 38 -1.75 25.41 16.48
C ASN A 38 -1.81 23.94 16.04
N THR A 39 -2.75 23.16 16.55
CA THR A 39 -2.95 21.77 16.15
C THR A 39 -3.42 21.70 14.70
N LEU A 40 -4.45 22.46 14.32
CA LEU A 40 -4.95 22.44 12.94
C LEU A 40 -3.90 22.96 11.93
N ALA A 41 -3.10 23.96 12.31
CA ALA A 41 -1.99 24.48 11.51
C ALA A 41 -0.92 23.42 11.24
N ARG A 42 -0.61 22.62 12.26
CA ARG A 42 0.36 21.52 12.19
C ARG A 42 -0.19 20.38 11.33
N VAL A 43 -1.46 20.03 11.49
CA VAL A 43 -2.15 19.00 10.68
C VAL A 43 -2.17 19.38 9.19
N GLU A 44 -2.46 20.64 8.85
CA GLU A 44 -2.43 21.09 7.45
C GLU A 44 -1.03 21.03 6.83
N LYS A 45 0.02 21.07 7.66
CA LYS A 45 1.42 20.91 7.25
C LYS A 45 1.91 19.45 7.25
N GLY A 46 1.08 18.49 7.70
CA GLY A 46 1.42 17.06 7.70
C GLY A 46 1.85 16.49 9.05
N ASP A 47 1.61 17.18 10.17
CA ASP A 47 1.89 16.63 11.50
C ASP A 47 0.72 15.81 12.06
N LEU A 48 1.04 14.73 12.78
CA LEU A 48 0.05 13.89 13.46
C LEU A 48 -0.53 14.61 14.68
N PRO A 49 -1.86 14.81 14.76
CA PRO A 49 -2.52 15.26 15.97
C PRO A 49 -2.71 14.11 16.96
N ASP A 50 -2.94 14.41 18.24
CA ASP A 50 -3.38 13.39 19.19
C ASP A 50 -4.75 12.78 18.79
N LEU A 51 -5.10 11.66 19.42
CA LEU A 51 -6.33 10.93 19.10
C LEU A 51 -7.61 11.75 19.31
N ALA A 52 -7.64 12.63 20.32
CA ALA A 52 -8.82 13.44 20.62
C ALA A 52 -9.03 14.49 19.52
N ASN A 53 -7.98 15.20 19.16
CA ASN A 53 -7.98 16.19 18.09
C ASN A 53 -8.22 15.55 16.71
N PHE A 54 -7.64 14.38 16.45
CA PHE A 54 -7.92 13.60 15.24
C PHE A 54 -9.41 13.32 15.08
N ARG A 55 -10.06 12.77 16.12
CA ARG A 55 -11.49 12.44 16.09
C ARG A 55 -12.36 13.68 15.82
N ARG A 56 -12.03 14.81 16.45
CA ARG A 56 -12.73 16.08 16.24
C ARG A 56 -12.59 16.59 14.81
N ILE A 57 -11.38 16.58 14.26
CA ILE A 57 -11.11 16.99 12.88
C ILE A 57 -11.86 16.08 11.89
N VAL A 58 -11.78 14.77 12.08
CA VAL A 58 -12.46 13.78 11.22
C VAL A 58 -13.99 13.92 11.29
N HIS A 59 -14.54 14.16 12.48
CA HIS A 59 -15.96 14.45 12.66
C HIS A 59 -16.37 15.73 11.94
N TRP A 60 -15.59 16.80 12.06
CA TRP A 60 -15.83 18.06 11.35
C TRP A 60 -15.80 17.89 9.83
N LEU A 61 -14.91 17.03 9.32
CA LEU A 61 -14.84 16.64 7.90
C LEU A 61 -16.05 15.80 7.45
N GLY A 62 -16.83 15.23 8.38
CA GLY A 62 -17.94 14.34 8.08
C GLY A 62 -17.50 13.01 7.46
N LEU A 63 -16.30 12.54 7.80
CA LEU A 63 -15.71 11.33 7.23
C LEU A 63 -15.54 10.23 8.28
N PRO A 64 -15.61 8.95 7.88
CA PRO A 64 -15.27 7.84 8.77
C PRO A 64 -13.76 7.84 9.10
N PRO A 65 -13.36 7.68 10.38
CA PRO A 65 -11.95 7.58 10.78
C PRO A 65 -11.15 6.53 10.01
N GLU A 66 -11.80 5.41 9.67
CA GLU A 66 -11.24 4.27 8.94
C GLU A 66 -10.61 4.67 7.61
N ARG A 67 -11.08 5.77 7.00
CA ARG A 67 -10.56 6.31 5.75
C ARG A 67 -9.11 6.79 5.84
N PHE A 68 -8.68 7.21 7.03
CA PHE A 68 -7.35 7.77 7.26
C PHE A 68 -6.37 6.72 7.75
N PHE A 69 -6.85 5.58 8.22
CA PHE A 69 -5.97 4.45 8.47
C PHE A 69 -5.63 3.83 7.12
N GLN A 70 -4.35 3.51 6.90
CA GLN A 70 -4.06 2.65 5.77
C GLN A 70 -4.90 1.39 5.96
N PRO A 71 -5.65 0.91 4.95
CA PRO A 71 -6.19 -0.43 5.03
C PRO A 71 -5.01 -1.30 5.44
N PRO A 72 -5.16 -2.21 6.44
CA PRO A 72 -4.08 -3.15 6.72
C PRO A 72 -3.69 -3.65 5.36
N ARG A 73 -2.41 -3.48 4.98
CA ARG A 73 -1.90 -4.10 3.76
C ARG A 73 -2.42 -5.50 3.90
N MET A 74 -3.43 -5.87 3.11
CA MET A 74 -3.81 -7.26 3.04
C MET A 74 -2.50 -7.83 2.57
N ARG A 75 -1.77 -8.48 3.49
CA ARG A 75 -0.81 -9.46 3.08
C ARG A 75 -1.67 -10.31 2.19
N THR A 76 -1.49 -10.16 0.88
CA THR A 76 -2.08 -11.08 -0.07
C THR A 76 -1.35 -12.34 0.27
N GLU A 77 -1.87 -13.07 1.26
CA GLU A 77 -1.30 -14.32 1.68
C GLU A 77 -1.26 -15.13 0.41
N THR A 78 -0.05 -15.51 0.03
CA THR A 78 0.13 -16.38 -1.12
C THR A 78 -0.65 -17.66 -0.87
N THR A 79 -1.09 -18.34 -1.93
CA THR A 79 -1.86 -19.58 -1.77
C THR A 79 -1.24 -20.56 -0.76
N PRO A 80 0.11 -20.76 -0.70
CA PRO A 80 0.75 -21.57 0.33
C PRO A 80 0.62 -21.03 1.76
N GLU A 81 0.62 -19.72 1.95
CA GLU A 81 0.47 -19.09 3.28
C GLU A 81 -0.95 -19.28 3.82
N VAL A 82 -1.96 -19.14 2.96
CA VAL A 82 -3.36 -19.41 3.34
C VAL A 82 -3.53 -20.89 3.74
N ILE A 83 -2.94 -21.81 2.97
CA ILE A 83 -2.97 -23.25 3.29
C ILE A 83 -2.28 -23.52 4.64
N ALA A 84 -1.09 -22.95 4.86
CA ALA A 84 -0.37 -23.11 6.13
C ALA A 84 -1.19 -22.60 7.33
N HIS A 85 -1.87 -21.47 7.18
CA HIS A 85 -2.74 -20.91 8.21
C HIS A 85 -3.93 -21.82 8.53
N HIS A 86 -4.55 -22.44 7.53
CA HIS A 86 -5.62 -23.41 7.76
C HIS A 86 -5.11 -24.67 8.47
N LEU A 87 -3.97 -25.21 8.05
CA LEU A 87 -3.37 -26.41 8.66
C LEU A 87 -3.00 -26.16 10.13
N ALA A 88 -2.49 -24.98 10.47
CA ALA A 88 -2.12 -24.61 11.84
C ALA A 88 -3.33 -24.49 12.79
N ARG A 89 -4.56 -24.41 12.25
CA ARG A 89 -5.80 -24.30 13.02
C ARG A 89 -6.65 -25.56 12.96
N ASP A 90 -6.14 -26.63 12.33
CA ASP A 90 -6.82 -27.91 12.23
C ASP A 90 -6.67 -28.69 13.56
N PRO A 91 -7.77 -28.96 14.28
CA PRO A 91 -7.71 -29.68 15.56
C PRO A 91 -7.25 -31.14 15.42
N HIS A 92 -7.21 -31.69 14.22
CA HIS A 92 -6.76 -33.06 13.95
C HIS A 92 -5.25 -33.15 13.65
N LEU A 93 -4.55 -32.02 13.57
CA LEU A 93 -3.11 -31.97 13.31
C LEU A 93 -2.36 -31.49 14.55
N THR A 94 -1.18 -32.07 14.78
CA THR A 94 -0.19 -31.46 15.67
C THR A 94 0.51 -30.32 14.95
N ASP A 95 1.03 -29.34 15.67
CA ASP A 95 1.79 -28.22 15.09
C ASP A 95 2.92 -28.71 14.15
N ALA A 96 3.62 -29.77 14.57
CA ALA A 96 4.68 -30.38 13.77
C ALA A 96 4.17 -31.02 12.47
N ALA A 97 2.99 -31.66 12.50
CA ALA A 97 2.38 -32.25 11.31
C ALA A 97 1.87 -31.15 10.35
N ALA A 98 1.22 -30.12 10.88
CA ALA A 98 0.74 -28.97 10.11
C ALA A 98 1.89 -28.26 9.40
N GLU A 99 3.00 -28.01 10.09
CA GLU A 99 4.18 -27.36 9.51
C GLU A 99 4.83 -28.21 8.42
N LYS A 100 4.89 -29.53 8.62
CA LYS A 100 5.45 -30.45 7.62
C LYS A 100 4.62 -30.47 6.33
N ILE A 101 3.29 -30.48 6.44
CA ILE A 101 2.39 -30.42 5.28
C ILE A 101 2.52 -29.06 4.59
N ALA A 102 2.55 -27.96 5.36
CA ALA A 102 2.74 -26.62 4.82
C ALA A 102 4.08 -26.48 4.07
N GLY A 103 5.16 -27.09 4.58
CA GLY A 103 6.45 -27.17 3.91
C GLY A 103 6.37 -27.83 2.53
N LEU A 104 5.79 -29.03 2.47
CA LEU A 104 5.60 -29.76 1.21
C LEU A 104 4.76 -28.96 0.21
N VAL A 105 3.69 -28.31 0.67
CA VAL A 105 2.85 -27.45 -0.17
C VAL A 105 3.64 -26.28 -0.74
N ARG A 106 4.48 -25.61 0.06
CA ARG A 106 5.33 -24.50 -0.40
C ARG A 106 6.34 -24.95 -1.45
N GLU A 107 6.98 -26.09 -1.23
CA GLU A 107 7.95 -26.68 -2.17
C GLU A 107 7.29 -27.02 -3.51
N LEU A 108 6.17 -27.75 -3.47
CA LEU A 108 5.39 -28.11 -4.66
C LEU A 108 4.84 -26.89 -5.38
N TYR A 109 4.29 -25.93 -4.63
CA TYR A 109 3.79 -24.68 -5.22
C TYR A 109 4.91 -23.91 -5.91
N THR A 110 6.08 -23.80 -5.30
CA THR A 110 7.22 -23.09 -5.90
C THR A 110 7.72 -23.80 -7.16
N SER A 111 7.75 -25.14 -7.15
CA SER A 111 8.16 -25.93 -8.31
C SER A 111 7.17 -25.86 -9.48
N LEU A 112 5.86 -25.81 -9.20
CA LEU A 112 4.80 -25.93 -10.20
C LEU A 112 4.18 -24.59 -10.62
N ALA A 113 4.25 -23.58 -9.76
CA ALA A 113 3.73 -22.25 -10.09
C ALA A 113 4.55 -21.69 -11.25
N SER A 114 3.92 -21.55 -12.42
CA SER A 114 4.56 -21.06 -13.63
C SER A 114 5.25 -19.72 -13.36
N SER A 115 6.56 -19.66 -13.60
CA SER A 115 7.36 -18.43 -13.55
C SER A 115 7.00 -17.45 -14.68
N ASP A 116 6.20 -17.88 -15.64
CA ASP A 116 5.87 -17.11 -16.84
C ASP A 116 4.52 -16.38 -16.73
N ARG A 117 4.31 -15.63 -15.65
CA ARG A 117 3.34 -14.54 -15.71
C ARG A 117 4.03 -13.36 -16.39
N PRO A 118 3.75 -13.05 -17.67
CA PRO A 118 4.30 -11.86 -18.29
C PRO A 118 3.89 -10.66 -17.45
N VAL A 119 4.88 -9.98 -16.89
CA VAL A 119 4.68 -8.69 -16.24
C VAL A 119 4.24 -7.73 -17.34
N ARG A 120 2.92 -7.56 -17.49
CA ARG A 120 2.35 -6.62 -18.45
C ARG A 120 2.53 -5.21 -17.89
N VAL A 121 3.57 -4.54 -18.37
CA VAL A 121 3.77 -3.11 -18.12
C VAL A 121 2.90 -2.32 -19.10
N HIS A 122 1.83 -1.73 -18.60
CA HIS A 122 1.08 -0.75 -19.37
C HIS A 122 1.86 0.57 -19.38
N LEU A 123 2.56 0.81 -20.49
CA LEU A 123 3.17 2.09 -20.76
C LEU A 123 2.04 3.05 -21.14
N ARG A 124 1.50 3.75 -20.14
CA ARG A 124 0.54 4.84 -20.38
C ARG A 124 1.17 5.81 -21.38
N ALA A 125 0.38 6.41 -22.25
CA ALA A 125 0.79 7.46 -23.18
C ALA A 125 1.29 8.71 -22.43
N ALA A 126 2.47 8.62 -21.84
CA ALA A 126 3.23 9.73 -21.30
C ALA A 126 3.90 10.43 -22.48
N ALA A 127 3.93 11.77 -22.47
CA ALA A 127 4.55 12.57 -23.53
C ALA A 127 6.04 12.24 -23.76
N THR A 128 6.67 11.59 -22.79
CA THR A 128 8.05 11.07 -22.81
C THR A 128 8.22 9.83 -23.69
N PHE A 129 7.15 9.07 -23.95
CA PHE A 129 7.20 7.79 -24.65
C PHE A 129 7.07 7.93 -26.18
N ARG A 130 7.92 8.79 -26.77
CA ARG A 130 8.03 8.98 -28.23
C ARG A 130 8.62 7.74 -28.91
N PRO A 131 8.47 7.54 -30.24
CA PRO A 131 9.00 6.38 -30.95
C PRO A 131 10.48 6.09 -30.68
N VAL A 132 11.32 7.13 -30.59
CA VAL A 132 12.75 6.98 -30.28
C VAL A 132 12.98 6.42 -28.87
N ALA A 133 12.24 6.90 -27.87
CA ALA A 133 12.33 6.41 -26.49
C ALA A 133 11.85 4.95 -26.38
N SER A 134 10.77 4.60 -27.10
CA SER A 134 10.25 3.22 -27.13
C SER A 134 11.25 2.21 -27.70
N ARG A 135 11.92 2.55 -28.81
CA ARG A 135 12.97 1.72 -29.41
C ARG A 135 14.18 1.55 -28.48
N LYS A 136 14.58 2.63 -27.81
CA LYS A 136 15.70 2.57 -26.85
C LYS A 136 15.36 1.69 -25.65
N LEU A 137 14.14 1.79 -25.11
CA LEU A 137 13.68 0.91 -24.03
C LEU A 137 13.64 -0.56 -24.49
N SER A 138 13.08 -0.82 -25.67
CA SER A 138 13.02 -2.18 -26.23
C SER A 138 14.42 -2.81 -26.36
N SER A 139 15.40 -2.05 -26.86
CA SER A 139 16.78 -2.52 -26.97
C SER A 139 17.41 -2.83 -25.62
N LEU A 140 17.13 -2.03 -24.59
CA LEU A 140 17.64 -2.26 -23.23
C LEU A 140 17.02 -3.53 -22.63
N LEU A 141 15.70 -3.71 -22.76
CA LEU A 141 15.00 -4.89 -22.26
C LEU A 141 15.48 -6.16 -22.96
N GLU A 142 15.73 -6.10 -24.26
CA GLU A 142 16.28 -7.22 -25.05
C GLU A 142 17.68 -7.62 -24.56
N GLN A 143 18.55 -6.64 -24.33
CA GLN A 143 19.89 -6.87 -23.79
C GLN A 143 19.84 -7.44 -22.37
N MET A 144 18.92 -6.96 -21.53
CA MET A 144 18.71 -7.48 -20.18
C MET A 144 18.26 -8.95 -20.21
N ARG A 145 17.29 -9.28 -21.08
CA ARG A 145 16.81 -10.65 -21.26
C ARG A 145 17.94 -11.58 -21.68
N GLN A 146 18.70 -11.23 -22.72
CA GLN A 146 19.82 -12.05 -23.21
C GLN A 146 20.87 -12.30 -22.12
N LYS A 147 21.17 -11.29 -21.29
CA LYS A 147 22.10 -11.45 -20.16
C LYS A 147 21.54 -12.39 -19.08
N LEU A 148 20.25 -12.31 -18.78
CA LEU A 148 19.60 -13.18 -17.80
C LEU A 148 19.52 -14.63 -18.29
N GLU A 149 19.25 -14.85 -19.57
CA GLU A 149 19.23 -16.19 -20.18
C GLU A 149 20.63 -16.81 -20.29
N ALA A 150 21.67 -15.98 -20.49
CA ALA A 150 23.05 -16.42 -20.53
C ALA A 150 23.67 -16.66 -19.14
N MET A 151 22.99 -16.27 -18.05
CA MET A 151 23.44 -16.60 -16.70
C MET A 151 23.17 -18.09 -16.46
N PRO A 152 24.19 -18.90 -16.10
CA PRO A 152 23.97 -20.29 -15.72
C PRO A 152 22.99 -20.32 -14.55
N GLY A 153 21.97 -21.17 -14.65
CA GLY A 153 20.91 -21.30 -13.66
C GLY A 153 21.52 -21.34 -12.28
N THR A 154 21.22 -20.32 -11.47
CA THR A 154 21.48 -20.41 -10.04
C THR A 154 20.48 -21.42 -9.51
N GLU A 155 20.84 -22.70 -9.56
CA GLU A 155 20.16 -23.76 -8.84
C GLU A 155 19.97 -23.28 -7.40
N ARG A 156 18.72 -23.19 -6.98
CA ARG A 156 18.30 -23.17 -5.58
C ARG A 156 17.08 -24.06 -5.46
#